data_AF-A0AAN8ZG63-F1
#
_entry.id   AF-A0AAN8ZG63-F1
#
_cell.length_a   1.000
_cell.length_b   1.000
_cell.length_c   1.000
_cell.angle_alpha   90.00
_cell.angle_beta   90.00
_cell.angle_gamma   90.00
#
_symmetry.space_group_name_H-M   'P 1'
#
loop_
_entity.id
_entity.type
_entity.pdbx_description
1 polymer ?
#
loop_
_entity_poly.entity_id
_entity_poly.type
_entity_poly.pdbx_seq_one_letter_code
_entity_poly.pdbx_strand_id
1 'polypeptide(L)'
;MEQHQPLTNGYSGSGTAANIAGSAAAVARVTTSSKLSQLTESLKLEHQLLRVPFEHYKKTIRANHRSVEKEVCSVVAAVSESADGDLSQNDAVQQLNSLVSRLQGLKRKLEEGSRAENLQAQRCRARLDHLESADAENIAEWNKTRLNRVLVDYMLRRSYYDTAMKLAETSNIQDLVDIDVFQEARRVIEALQNRDVSPALAWCAENKSRLKKSKVLYSFKVYQPQ
;
A
#
# COMPACT_ATOMS: atom_id res chain seq x y z
N MET A 1 -81.71 -13.40 -43.79
CA MET A 1 -82.32 -12.66 -42.66
C MET A 1 -82.31 -13.65 -41.51
N GLU A 2 -81.57 -13.50 -40.42
CA GLU A 2 -81.18 -12.32 -39.67
C GLU A 2 -79.87 -12.63 -38.90
N GLN A 3 -79.06 -11.61 -38.66
CA GLN A 3 -77.77 -11.65 -37.95
C GLN A 3 -78.00 -11.58 -36.44
N HIS A 4 -77.14 -12.19 -35.61
CA HIS A 4 -76.70 -11.59 -34.34
C HIS A 4 -75.39 -12.21 -33.82
N GLN A 5 -74.53 -11.33 -33.31
CA GLN A 5 -73.09 -11.45 -32.98
C GLN A 5 -72.70 -12.37 -31.82
N PRO A 6 -71.42 -12.82 -31.74
CA PRO A 6 -70.86 -13.42 -30.54
C PRO A 6 -70.37 -12.35 -29.55
N LEU A 7 -70.76 -12.48 -28.27
CA LEU A 7 -70.22 -11.69 -27.17
C LEU A 7 -68.80 -12.15 -26.86
N THR A 8 -67.82 -11.28 -27.10
CA THR A 8 -66.43 -11.47 -26.64
C THR A 8 -66.31 -10.91 -25.22
N ASN A 9 -66.21 -11.81 -24.22
CA ASN A 9 -65.85 -11.43 -22.86
C ASN A 9 -64.31 -11.31 -22.79
N GLY A 10 -63.80 -10.10 -23.02
CA GLY A 10 -62.40 -9.76 -22.74
C GLY A 10 -62.17 -9.68 -21.24
N TYR A 11 -61.58 -10.71 -20.64
CA TYR A 11 -61.11 -10.66 -19.26
C TYR A 11 -59.65 -10.20 -19.24
N SER A 12 -59.47 -8.99 -18.71
CA SER A 12 -58.26 -8.18 -18.63
C SER A 12 -57.24 -8.77 -17.66
N GLY A 13 -56.42 -9.73 -18.14
CA GLY A 13 -55.27 -10.26 -17.39
C GLY A 13 -54.00 -9.40 -17.44
N SER A 14 -54.00 -8.30 -18.19
CA SER A 14 -52.79 -7.48 -18.44
C SER A 14 -52.42 -6.54 -17.28
N GLY A 15 -53.41 -6.04 -16.52
CA GLY A 15 -53.18 -5.03 -15.48
C GLY A 15 -52.41 -5.52 -14.26
N THR A 16 -52.61 -6.78 -13.85
CA THR A 16 -51.97 -7.35 -12.65
C THR A 16 -50.49 -7.64 -12.88
N ALA A 17 -50.13 -8.18 -14.04
CA ALA A 17 -48.73 -8.45 -14.40
C ALA A 17 -47.93 -7.16 -14.59
N ALA A 18 -48.52 -6.13 -15.22
CA ALA A 18 -47.88 -4.81 -15.39
C ALA A 18 -47.65 -4.09 -14.05
N ASN A 19 -48.61 -4.17 -13.12
CA ASN A 19 -48.46 -3.59 -11.77
C ASN A 19 -47.41 -4.32 -10.92
N ILE A 20 -47.32 -5.65 -11.02
CA ILE A 20 -46.28 -6.44 -10.32
C ILE A 20 -44.89 -6.12 -10.89
N ALA A 21 -44.75 -6.02 -12.22
CA ALA A 21 -43.50 -5.63 -12.87
C ALA A 21 -43.06 -4.21 -12.52
N GLY A 22 -44.01 -3.26 -12.47
CA GLY A 22 -43.75 -1.88 -12.03
C GLY A 22 -43.33 -1.79 -10.55
N SER A 23 -43.96 -2.58 -9.67
CA SER A 23 -43.62 -2.68 -8.25
C SER A 23 -42.24 -3.30 -8.05
N ALA A 24 -41.91 -4.39 -8.74
CA ALA A 24 -40.60 -5.03 -8.67
C ALA A 24 -39.47 -4.11 -9.18
N ALA A 25 -39.71 -3.36 -10.26
CA ALA A 25 -38.76 -2.38 -10.78
C ALA A 25 -38.54 -1.19 -9.81
N ALA A 26 -39.59 -0.75 -9.12
CA ALA A 26 -39.49 0.29 -8.10
C ALA A 26 -38.69 -0.20 -6.87
N VAL A 27 -38.96 -1.41 -6.38
CA VAL A 27 -38.21 -2.04 -5.27
C VAL A 27 -36.73 -2.23 -5.63
N ALA A 28 -36.44 -2.67 -6.86
CA ALA A 28 -35.06 -2.81 -7.34
C ALA A 28 -34.32 -1.46 -7.34
N ARG A 29 -34.95 -0.38 -7.83
CA ARG A 29 -34.36 0.97 -7.82
C ARG A 29 -34.09 1.49 -6.41
N VAL A 30 -35.01 1.28 -5.47
CA VAL A 30 -34.84 1.68 -4.07
C VAL A 30 -33.69 0.89 -3.42
N THR A 31 -33.60 -0.41 -3.70
CA THR A 31 -32.52 -1.28 -3.18
C THR A 31 -31.16 -0.86 -3.71
N THR A 32 -31.04 -0.57 -5.02
CA THR A 32 -29.80 -0.08 -5.62
C THR A 32 -29.40 1.30 -5.08
N SER A 33 -30.37 2.20 -4.89
CA SER A 33 -30.13 3.51 -4.27
C SER A 33 -29.60 3.38 -2.83
N SER A 34 -30.17 2.46 -2.03
CA SER A 34 -29.69 2.17 -0.67
C SER A 34 -28.30 1.52 -0.65
N LYS A 35 -27.99 0.63 -1.60
CA LYS A 35 -26.64 0.05 -1.71
C LYS A 35 -25.60 1.12 -2.08
N LEU A 36 -25.94 2.04 -2.99
CA LEU A 36 -25.06 3.12 -3.41
C LEU A 36 -24.76 4.10 -2.25
N SER A 37 -25.75 4.40 -1.41
CA SER A 37 -25.53 5.24 -0.22
C SER A 37 -24.63 4.54 0.80
N GLN A 38 -24.84 3.24 1.06
CA GLN A 38 -23.96 2.45 1.94
C GLN A 38 -22.52 2.37 1.42
N LEU A 39 -22.34 2.19 0.10
CA LEU A 39 -21.03 2.18 -0.55
C LEU A 39 -20.32 3.53 -0.38
N THR A 40 -21.06 4.63 -0.57
CA THR A 40 -20.54 5.99 -0.43
C THR A 40 -20.04 6.26 0.99
N GLU A 41 -20.82 5.86 2.01
CA GLU A 41 -20.38 5.98 3.40
C GLU A 41 -19.17 5.08 3.72
N SER A 42 -19.12 3.88 3.15
CA SER A 42 -17.99 2.97 3.34
C SER A 42 -16.70 3.54 2.74
N LEU A 43 -16.75 4.10 1.53
CA LEU A 43 -15.62 4.72 0.85
C LEU A 43 -15.05 5.93 1.61
N LYS A 44 -15.90 6.72 2.29
CA LYS A 44 -15.44 7.85 3.12
C LYS A 44 -14.49 7.41 4.25
N LEU A 45 -14.63 6.17 4.72
CA LEU A 45 -13.79 5.61 5.77
C LEU A 45 -12.44 5.06 5.25
N GLU A 46 -12.30 4.91 3.94
CA GLU A 46 -11.14 4.26 3.32
C GLU A 46 -9.92 5.17 3.14
N HIS A 47 -9.99 6.46 3.48
CA HIS A 47 -8.86 7.38 3.34
C HIS A 47 -7.56 6.86 3.99
N GLN A 48 -7.67 6.15 5.13
CA GLN A 48 -6.48 5.62 5.81
C GLN A 48 -5.79 4.48 5.04
N LEU A 49 -6.49 3.81 4.10
CA LEU A 49 -5.94 2.70 3.32
C LEU A 49 -4.75 3.13 2.45
N LEU A 50 -4.81 4.32 1.86
CA LEU A 50 -3.75 4.82 0.97
C LEU A 50 -2.64 5.55 1.72
N ARG A 51 -2.90 5.99 2.96
CA ARG A 51 -1.99 6.87 3.68
C ARG A 51 -0.64 6.20 3.98
N VAL A 52 -0.67 4.98 4.52
CA VAL A 52 0.54 4.24 4.91
C VAL A 52 1.43 3.90 3.72
N PRO A 53 0.93 3.23 2.65
CA PRO A 53 1.77 2.92 1.49
C PRO A 53 2.29 4.16 0.77
N PHE A 54 1.49 5.23 0.67
CA PHE A 54 1.93 6.47 0.03
C PHE A 54 3.07 7.13 0.79
N GLU A 55 3.00 7.16 2.12
CA GLU A 55 4.10 7.66 2.95
C GLU A 55 5.35 6.79 2.85
N HIS A 56 5.19 5.46 2.79
CA HIS A 56 6.31 4.55 2.57
C HIS A 56 6.95 4.77 1.19
N TYR A 57 6.14 4.85 0.13
CA TYR A 57 6.60 5.12 -1.23
C TYR A 57 7.40 6.42 -1.31
N LYS A 58 6.86 7.52 -0.77
CA LYS A 58 7.55 8.81 -0.68
C LYS A 58 8.86 8.75 0.11
N LYS A 59 8.89 7.97 1.20
CA LYS A 59 10.13 7.79 1.99
C LYS A 59 11.18 7.06 1.16
N THR A 60 10.80 5.97 0.50
CA THR A 60 11.69 5.13 -0.31
C THR A 60 12.29 5.91 -1.48
N ILE A 61 11.47 6.56 -2.31
CA ILE A 61 11.98 7.36 -3.44
C ILE A 61 12.97 8.43 -2.97
N ARG A 62 12.65 9.17 -1.90
CA ARG A 62 13.54 10.22 -1.38
C ARG A 62 14.84 9.68 -0.78
N ALA A 63 14.81 8.49 -0.21
CA ALA A 63 16.01 7.85 0.33
C ALA A 63 16.90 7.36 -0.81
N ASN A 64 16.32 6.65 -1.77
CA ASN A 64 17.01 6.12 -2.94
C ASN A 64 17.62 7.23 -3.80
N HIS A 65 16.83 8.26 -4.13
CA HIS A 65 17.29 9.39 -4.91
C HIS A 65 18.51 10.07 -4.27
N ARG A 66 18.43 10.42 -2.97
CA ARG A 66 19.57 11.03 -2.25
C ARG A 66 20.80 10.13 -2.20
N SER A 67 20.62 8.82 -2.06
CA SER A 67 21.74 7.87 -2.07
C SER A 67 22.38 7.82 -3.45
N VAL A 68 21.59 7.77 -4.52
CA VAL A 68 22.08 7.71 -5.90
C VAL A 68 22.80 9.01 -6.26
N GLU A 69 22.22 10.18 -5.97
CA GLU A 69 22.85 11.47 -6.23
C GLU A 69 24.22 11.58 -5.56
N LYS A 70 24.32 11.19 -4.27
CA LYS A 70 25.60 11.22 -3.54
C LYS A 70 26.66 10.35 -4.20
N GLU A 71 26.31 9.13 -4.59
CA GLU A 71 27.24 8.20 -5.21
C GLU A 71 27.64 8.65 -6.62
N VAL A 72 26.69 9.18 -7.41
CA VAL A 72 26.96 9.75 -8.73
C VAL A 72 27.92 10.94 -8.61
N CYS A 73 27.68 11.89 -7.71
CA CYS A 73 28.61 13.00 -7.46
C CYS A 73 30.00 12.50 -7.07
N SER A 74 30.07 11.48 -6.22
CA SER A 74 31.35 10.90 -5.77
C SER A 74 32.10 10.17 -6.89
N VAL A 75 31.39 9.53 -7.82
CA VAL A 75 32.00 8.90 -9.00
C VAL A 75 32.48 9.96 -9.99
N VAL A 76 31.66 10.99 -10.27
CA VAL A 76 32.03 12.10 -11.16
C VAL A 76 33.28 12.82 -10.64
N ALA A 77 33.35 13.12 -9.35
CA ALA A 77 34.53 13.74 -8.75
C ALA A 77 35.79 12.89 -8.93
N ALA A 78 35.69 11.57 -8.69
CA ALA A 78 36.83 10.67 -8.86
C ALA A 78 37.27 10.54 -10.34
N VAL A 79 36.34 10.65 -11.29
CA VAL A 79 36.67 10.69 -12.72
C VAL A 79 37.39 11.98 -13.08
N SER A 80 36.94 13.13 -12.59
CA SER A 80 37.60 14.42 -12.80
C SER A 80 39.03 14.44 -12.23
N GLU A 81 39.21 13.97 -10.99
CA GLU A 81 40.54 13.85 -10.36
C GLU A 81 41.47 12.93 -11.15
N SER A 82 40.93 11.87 -11.78
CA SER A 82 41.71 10.95 -12.60
C SER A 82 42.10 11.53 -13.96
N ALA A 83 41.37 12.52 -14.46
CA ALA A 83 41.62 13.14 -15.77
C ALA A 83 42.72 14.22 -15.72
N ASP A 84 42.92 14.85 -14.56
CA ASP A 84 43.88 15.95 -14.37
C ASP A 84 45.27 15.48 -13.89
N GLY A 85 45.43 14.19 -13.54
CA GLY A 85 46.67 13.64 -12.99
C GLY A 85 47.59 12.98 -14.01
N ASP A 86 48.89 13.26 -13.94
CA ASP A 86 49.92 12.54 -14.69
C ASP A 86 50.15 11.17 -14.02
N LEU A 87 49.31 10.19 -14.37
CA LEU A 87 49.26 8.87 -13.73
C LEU A 87 50.21 7.89 -14.42
N SER A 88 50.93 7.09 -13.64
CA SER A 88 51.63 5.93 -14.20
C SER A 88 50.61 4.94 -14.78
N GLN A 89 51.03 4.14 -15.76
CA GLN A 89 50.14 3.16 -16.41
C GLN A 89 49.50 2.20 -15.40
N ASN A 90 50.26 1.76 -14.38
CA ASN A 90 49.75 0.86 -13.33
C ASN A 90 48.73 1.56 -12.43
N ASP A 91 48.96 2.82 -12.07
CA ASP A 91 48.04 3.59 -11.24
C ASP A 91 46.74 3.88 -12.00
N ALA A 92 46.83 4.23 -13.28
CA ALA A 92 45.66 4.43 -14.14
C ALA A 92 44.77 3.16 -14.22
N VAL A 93 45.39 1.98 -14.37
CA VAL A 93 44.67 0.70 -14.37
C VAL A 93 44.01 0.42 -13.02
N GLN A 94 44.69 0.67 -11.90
CA GLN A 94 44.11 0.51 -10.57
C GLN A 94 42.92 1.46 -10.32
N GLN A 95 43.03 2.72 -10.74
CA GLN A 95 41.94 3.70 -10.64
C GLN A 95 40.73 3.30 -11.48
N LEU A 96 40.93 2.85 -12.73
CA LEU A 96 39.85 2.35 -13.57
C LEU A 96 39.15 1.14 -12.92
N ASN A 97 39.89 0.19 -12.37
CA ASN A 97 39.31 -0.95 -11.67
C ASN A 97 38.49 -0.54 -10.44
N SER A 98 38.95 0.47 -9.69
CA SER A 98 38.22 1.05 -8.56
C SER A 98 36.91 1.71 -9.03
N LEU A 99 36.96 2.54 -10.09
CA LEU A 99 35.77 3.17 -10.67
C LEU A 99 34.76 2.15 -11.20
N VAL A 100 35.23 1.11 -11.89
CA VAL A 100 34.37 0.00 -12.36
C VAL A 100 33.69 -0.68 -11.18
N SER A 101 34.43 -1.00 -10.12
CA SER A 101 33.87 -1.62 -8.91
C SER A 101 32.81 -0.73 -8.24
N ARG A 102 33.06 0.58 -8.19
CA ARG A 102 32.10 1.57 -7.65
C ARG A 102 30.84 1.67 -8.51
N LEU A 103 30.98 1.72 -9.84
CA LEU A 103 29.86 1.73 -10.78
C LEU A 103 29.02 0.45 -10.72
N GLN A 104 29.66 -0.72 -10.58
CA GLN A 104 28.95 -1.98 -10.35
C GLN A 104 28.19 -1.97 -9.02
N GLY A 105 28.81 -1.43 -7.96
CA GLY A 105 28.15 -1.22 -6.67
C GLY A 105 26.94 -0.29 -6.77
N LEU A 106 27.07 0.82 -7.49
CA LEU A 106 25.99 1.78 -7.75
C LEU A 106 24.85 1.14 -8.56
N LYS A 107 25.17 0.38 -9.61
CA LYS A 107 24.18 -0.38 -10.39
C LYS A 107 23.36 -1.29 -9.48
N ARG A 108 24.02 -2.07 -8.63
CA ARG A 108 23.34 -2.96 -7.67
C ARG A 108 22.43 -2.18 -6.71
N LYS A 109 22.90 -1.04 -6.17
CA LYS A 109 22.10 -0.17 -5.30
C LYS A 109 20.87 0.39 -6.03
N LEU A 110 21.02 0.80 -7.29
CA LEU A 110 19.92 1.33 -8.11
C LEU A 110 18.87 0.26 -8.39
N GLU A 111 19.29 -0.96 -8.73
CA GLU A 111 18.36 -2.08 -8.95
C GLU A 111 17.58 -2.42 -7.67
N GLU A 112 18.25 -2.45 -6.52
CA GLU A 112 17.59 -2.69 -5.22
C GLU A 112 16.61 -1.57 -4.88
N GLY A 113 17.02 -0.31 -5.07
CA GLY A 113 16.15 0.85 -4.89
C GLY A 113 14.91 0.79 -5.80
N SER A 114 15.11 0.43 -7.07
CA SER A 114 14.02 0.28 -8.04
C SER A 114 13.05 -0.83 -7.65
N ARG A 115 13.53 -1.99 -7.18
CA ARG A 115 12.65 -3.06 -6.65
C ARG A 115 11.82 -2.57 -5.47
N ALA A 116 12.45 -1.88 -4.51
CA ALA A 116 11.76 -1.34 -3.34
C ALA A 116 10.71 -0.30 -3.72
N GLU A 117 10.99 0.60 -4.68
CA GLU A 117 10.03 1.58 -5.18
C GLU A 117 8.86 0.90 -5.90
N ASN A 118 9.14 -0.06 -6.79
CA ASN A 118 8.12 -0.78 -7.53
C ASN A 118 7.18 -1.55 -6.60
N LEU A 119 7.69 -2.18 -5.54
CA LEU A 119 6.87 -2.86 -4.55
C LEU A 119 5.87 -1.91 -3.88
N GLN A 120 6.32 -0.71 -3.50
CA GLN A 120 5.46 0.26 -2.84
C GLN A 120 4.46 0.89 -3.82
N ALA A 121 4.88 1.12 -5.07
CA ALA A 121 4.00 1.56 -6.15
C ALA A 121 2.91 0.51 -6.46
N GLN A 122 3.27 -0.77 -6.50
CA GLN A 122 2.33 -1.88 -6.67
C GLN A 122 1.28 -1.88 -5.56
N ARG A 123 1.68 -1.76 -4.29
CA ARG A 123 0.73 -1.69 -3.17
C ARG A 123 -0.20 -0.48 -3.24
N CYS A 124 0.30 0.68 -3.66
CA CYS A 124 -0.53 1.85 -3.92
C CYS A 124 -1.56 1.55 -5.02
N ARG A 125 -1.13 0.93 -6.12
CA ARG A 125 -1.99 0.60 -7.25
C ARG A 125 -3.07 -0.41 -6.88
N ALA A 126 -2.70 -1.54 -6.27
CA ALA A 126 -3.64 -2.57 -5.82
C ALA A 126 -4.75 -2.00 -4.91
N ARG A 127 -4.39 -1.05 -4.04
CA ARG A 127 -5.35 -0.36 -3.17
C ARG A 127 -6.25 0.61 -3.93
N LEU A 128 -5.73 1.34 -4.91
CA LEU A 128 -6.55 2.19 -5.78
C LEU A 128 -7.51 1.35 -6.61
N ASP A 129 -7.02 0.29 -7.24
CA ASP A 129 -7.82 -0.62 -8.05
C ASP A 129 -8.97 -1.24 -7.22
N HIS A 130 -8.69 -1.63 -5.97
CA HIS A 130 -9.72 -2.14 -5.06
C HIS A 130 -10.75 -1.07 -4.64
N LEU A 131 -10.35 0.19 -4.49
CA LEU A 131 -11.29 1.28 -4.20
C LEU A 131 -12.14 1.63 -5.43
N GLU A 132 -11.57 1.56 -6.63
CA GLU A 132 -12.27 1.80 -7.89
C GLU A 132 -13.22 0.65 -8.26
N SER A 133 -12.92 -0.58 -7.86
CA SER A 133 -13.78 -1.75 -8.07
C SER A 133 -15.04 -1.75 -7.20
N ALA A 134 -15.26 -0.71 -6.38
CA ALA A 134 -16.40 -0.59 -5.51
C ALA A 134 -17.67 -0.30 -6.34
N ASP A 135 -18.57 -1.28 -6.43
CA ASP A 135 -19.80 -1.17 -7.22
C ASP A 135 -21.00 -1.78 -6.47
N ALA A 136 -22.21 -1.29 -6.78
CA ALA A 136 -23.46 -1.74 -6.16
C ALA A 136 -23.79 -3.22 -6.46
N GLU A 137 -23.32 -3.75 -7.58
CA GLU A 137 -23.48 -5.16 -7.98
C GLU A 137 -22.49 -6.06 -7.23
N ASN A 138 -21.27 -5.59 -7.01
CA ASN A 138 -20.17 -6.30 -6.31
C ASN A 138 -20.23 -6.16 -4.79
N ILE A 139 -20.94 -5.17 -4.22
CA ILE A 139 -20.82 -4.68 -2.84
C ILE A 139 -20.60 -5.74 -1.74
N ALA A 140 -21.19 -6.93 -1.83
CA ALA A 140 -20.96 -8.03 -0.89
C ALA A 140 -19.51 -8.55 -0.89
N GLU A 141 -18.91 -8.76 -2.06
CA GLU A 141 -17.52 -9.20 -2.19
C GLU A 141 -16.55 -8.09 -1.81
N TRP A 142 -16.79 -6.87 -2.26
CA TRP A 142 -16.02 -5.70 -1.82
C TRP A 142 -16.01 -5.56 -0.29
N ASN A 143 -17.18 -5.70 0.35
CA ASN A 143 -17.31 -5.66 1.80
C ASN A 143 -16.61 -6.83 2.49
N LYS A 144 -16.60 -8.02 1.88
CA LYS A 144 -15.84 -9.17 2.40
C LYS A 144 -14.34 -8.88 2.41
N THR A 145 -13.80 -8.36 1.31
CA THR A 145 -12.38 -7.95 1.21
C THR A 145 -12.05 -6.86 2.23
N ARG A 146 -12.92 -5.84 2.35
CA ARG A 146 -12.79 -4.79 3.36
C ARG A 146 -12.78 -5.34 4.79
N LEU A 147 -13.70 -6.26 5.11
CA LEU A 147 -13.76 -6.90 6.42
C LEU A 147 -12.49 -7.70 6.71
N ASN A 148 -12.01 -8.49 5.75
CA ASN A 148 -10.76 -9.25 5.90
C ASN A 148 -9.57 -8.32 6.18
N ARG A 149 -9.48 -7.17 5.48
CA ARG A 149 -8.46 -6.15 5.74
C ARG A 149 -8.53 -5.61 7.17
N VAL A 150 -9.73 -5.25 7.64
CA VAL A 150 -9.94 -4.77 9.02
C VAL A 150 -9.57 -5.84 10.05
N LEU A 151 -9.92 -7.10 9.78
CA LEU A 151 -9.59 -8.22 10.66
C LEU A 151 -8.08 -8.47 10.73
N VAL A 152 -7.37 -8.39 9.60
CA VAL A 152 -5.90 -8.47 9.55
C VAL A 152 -5.28 -7.34 10.39
N ASP A 153 -5.70 -6.08 10.20
CA ASP A 153 -5.20 -4.95 11.01
C ASP A 153 -5.44 -5.17 12.51
N TYR A 154 -6.64 -5.64 12.89
CA TYR A 154 -6.94 -5.99 14.27
C TYR A 154 -6.00 -7.07 14.82
N MET A 155 -5.80 -8.17 14.08
CA MET A 155 -4.92 -9.26 14.48
C MET A 155 -3.47 -8.78 14.66
N LEU A 156 -2.98 -7.93 13.76
CA LEU A 156 -1.63 -7.34 13.85
C LEU A 156 -1.45 -6.47 15.09
N ARG A 157 -2.46 -5.65 15.44
CA ARG A 157 -2.45 -4.83 16.68
C ARG A 157 -2.54 -5.66 17.95
N ARG A 158 -3.12 -6.85 17.88
CA ARG A 158 -3.23 -7.82 18.98
C ARG A 158 -2.07 -8.82 19.03
N SER A 159 -1.04 -8.62 18.20
CA SER A 159 0.13 -9.49 18.08
C SER A 159 -0.16 -10.91 17.57
N TYR A 160 -1.30 -11.13 16.92
CA TYR A 160 -1.63 -12.38 16.23
C TYR A 160 -1.05 -12.38 14.80
N TYR A 161 0.27 -12.25 14.69
CA TYR A 161 0.96 -12.05 13.41
C TYR A 161 0.80 -13.22 12.44
N ASP A 162 0.93 -14.44 12.93
CA ASP A 162 0.90 -15.64 12.07
C ASP A 162 -0.52 -15.86 11.52
N THR A 163 -1.54 -15.67 12.37
CA THR A 163 -2.95 -15.71 11.95
C THR A 163 -3.28 -14.61 10.95
N ALA A 164 -2.79 -13.39 11.19
CA ALA A 164 -2.96 -12.26 10.27
C ALA A 164 -2.34 -12.55 8.89
N MET A 165 -1.14 -13.12 8.87
CA MET A 165 -0.44 -13.52 7.65
C MET A 165 -1.22 -14.60 6.91
N LYS A 166 -1.66 -15.65 7.61
CA LYS A 166 -2.46 -16.74 7.04
C LYS A 166 -3.76 -16.23 6.42
N LEU A 167 -4.47 -15.31 7.09
CA LEU A 167 -5.71 -14.72 6.59
C LEU A 167 -5.45 -13.88 5.33
N ALA A 168 -4.37 -13.09 5.33
CA ALA A 168 -4.00 -12.28 4.18
C ALA A 168 -3.65 -13.13 2.95
N GLU A 169 -2.92 -14.24 3.14
CA GLU A 169 -2.57 -15.19 2.07
C GLU A 169 -3.80 -15.92 1.54
N THR A 170 -4.63 -16.49 2.43
CA THR A 170 -5.82 -17.25 2.02
C THR A 170 -6.89 -16.39 1.36
N SER A 171 -6.93 -15.10 1.69
CA SER A 171 -7.83 -14.13 1.06
C SER A 171 -7.19 -13.40 -0.13
N ASN A 172 -5.91 -13.64 -0.43
CA ASN A 172 -5.13 -12.96 -1.47
C ASN A 172 -5.18 -11.42 -1.36
N ILE A 173 -4.98 -10.90 -0.14
CA ILE A 173 -5.04 -9.46 0.16
C ILE A 173 -3.72 -8.90 0.69
N GLN A 174 -2.58 -9.58 0.47
CA GLN A 174 -1.28 -9.15 1.03
C GLN A 174 -0.92 -7.72 0.63
N ASP A 175 -1.23 -7.29 -0.59
CA ASP A 175 -0.95 -5.93 -1.08
C ASP A 175 -1.89 -4.86 -0.50
N LEU A 176 -2.98 -5.27 0.14
CA LEU A 176 -3.98 -4.37 0.73
C LEU A 176 -3.73 -4.10 2.22
N VAL A 177 -2.82 -4.85 2.86
CA VAL A 177 -2.56 -4.81 4.30
C VAL A 177 -1.10 -4.45 4.62
N ASP A 178 -0.83 -3.91 5.80
CA ASP A 178 0.49 -3.36 6.18
C ASP A 178 1.30 -4.32 7.07
N ILE A 179 1.31 -5.63 6.75
CA ILE A 179 1.94 -6.67 7.59
C ILE A 179 3.41 -6.37 7.92
N ASP A 180 4.18 -5.92 6.93
CA ASP A 180 5.59 -5.60 7.05
C ASP A 180 5.87 -4.47 8.04
N VAL A 181 4.99 -3.46 8.11
CA VAL A 181 5.08 -2.36 9.08
C VAL A 181 4.95 -2.90 10.50
N PHE A 182 4.07 -3.85 10.73
CA PHE A 182 3.88 -4.48 12.03
C PHE A 182 4.98 -5.48 12.38
N GLN A 183 5.57 -6.16 11.39
CA GLN A 183 6.74 -7.01 11.60
C GLN A 183 7.98 -6.21 12.00
N GLU A 184 8.17 -5.02 11.41
CA GLU A 184 9.22 -4.09 11.82
C GLU A 184 9.07 -3.70 13.30
N ALA A 185 7.86 -3.33 13.71
CA ALA A 185 7.55 -3.01 15.10
C ALA A 185 7.75 -4.22 16.03
N ARG A 186 7.30 -5.41 15.61
CA ARG A 186 7.48 -6.67 16.35
C ARG A 186 8.95 -6.93 16.64
N ARG A 187 9.83 -6.80 15.64
CA ARG A 187 11.28 -7.01 15.81
C ARG A 187 11.88 -6.09 16.87
N VAL A 188 11.49 -4.82 16.87
CA VAL A 188 11.93 -3.86 17.89
C VAL A 188 11.41 -4.24 19.27
N ILE A 189 10.15 -4.66 19.38
CA ILE A 189 9.55 -5.09 20.66
C ILE A 189 10.27 -6.33 21.21
N GLU A 190 10.49 -7.35 20.38
CA GLU A 190 11.18 -8.59 20.78
C GLU A 190 12.62 -8.31 21.22
N ALA A 191 13.35 -7.43 20.51
CA ALA A 191 14.69 -7.03 20.92
C ALA A 191 14.69 -6.34 22.29
N LEU A 192 13.75 -5.43 22.53
CA LEU A 192 13.63 -4.75 23.82
C LEU A 192 13.29 -5.71 24.97
N GLN A 193 12.46 -6.73 24.72
CA GLN A 193 12.20 -7.81 25.70
C GLN A 193 13.47 -8.60 26.03
N ASN A 194 14.35 -8.78 25.05
CA ASN A 194 15.66 -9.40 25.20
C ASN A 194 16.74 -8.45 25.73
N ARG A 195 16.36 -7.26 26.21
CA ARG A 195 17.26 -6.20 26.72
C ARG A 195 18.23 -5.64 25.67
N ASP A 196 17.96 -5.85 24.38
CA ASP A 196 18.70 -5.24 23.29
C ASP A 196 17.99 -3.96 22.82
N VAL A 197 18.67 -2.83 22.97
CA VAL A 197 18.17 -1.50 22.57
C VAL A 197 18.60 -1.11 21.16
N SER A 198 19.48 -1.88 20.52
CA SER A 198 20.09 -1.54 19.23
C SER A 198 19.05 -1.33 18.13
N PRO A 199 18.04 -2.22 17.95
CA PRO A 199 17.00 -2.03 16.93
C PRO A 199 16.11 -0.81 17.19
N ALA A 200 15.84 -0.51 18.47
CA ALA A 200 15.08 0.67 18.85
C ALA A 200 15.83 1.97 18.52
N LEU A 201 17.14 2.01 18.81
CA LEU A 201 17.99 3.16 18.49
C LEU A 201 18.12 3.38 16.97
N ALA A 202 18.30 2.30 16.21
CA ALA A 202 18.33 2.35 14.74
C ALA A 202 17.01 2.94 14.18
N TRP A 203 15.87 2.43 14.66
CA TRP A 203 14.56 2.94 14.28
C TRP A 203 14.37 4.43 14.61
N CYS A 204 14.85 4.86 15.79
CA CYS A 204 14.84 6.26 16.20
C CYS A 204 15.71 7.15 15.30
N ALA A 205 16.89 6.68 14.88
CA ALA A 205 17.77 7.40 13.97
C ALA A 205 17.09 7.62 12.60
N GLU A 206 16.44 6.60 12.07
CA GLU A 206 15.71 6.66 10.79
C GLU A 206 14.48 7.57 10.83
N ASN A 207 13.79 7.63 11.98
CA ASN A 207 12.53 8.38 12.13
C ASN A 207 12.70 9.73 12.84
N LYS A 208 13.94 10.18 13.07
CA LYS A 208 14.29 11.39 13.85
C LYS A 208 13.49 12.63 13.47
N SER A 209 13.28 12.90 12.18
CA SER A 209 12.52 14.06 11.69
C SER A 209 11.03 13.99 12.04
N ARG A 210 10.43 12.80 12.02
CA ARG A 210 9.01 12.56 12.39
C ARG A 210 8.83 12.64 13.90
N LEU A 211 9.75 12.04 14.66
CA LEU A 211 9.72 12.03 16.12
C LEU A 211 9.87 13.44 16.72
N LYS A 212 10.68 14.31 16.09
CA LYS A 212 10.78 15.72 16.47
C LYS A 212 9.46 16.47 16.30
N LYS A 213 8.71 16.17 15.24
CA LYS A 213 7.41 16.80 14.95
C LYS A 213 6.30 16.31 15.87
N SER A 214 6.37 15.07 16.35
CA SER A 214 5.34 14.47 17.21
C SER A 214 5.48 14.79 18.71
N LYS A 215 6.48 15.59 19.13
CA LYS A 215 6.77 15.94 20.54
C LYS A 215 7.03 14.74 21.49
N VAL A 216 7.20 13.52 20.98
CA VAL A 216 7.41 12.29 21.80
C VAL A 216 8.86 12.18 22.35
N LEU A 217 9.76 13.08 21.94
CA LEU A 217 11.21 12.92 22.05
C LEU A 217 11.87 13.71 23.21
N TYR A 218 11.30 13.71 24.42
CA TYR A 218 12.02 14.23 25.59
C TYR A 218 12.63 13.15 26.50
N SER A 219 12.19 11.88 26.42
CA SER A 219 12.65 10.82 27.33
C SER A 219 13.81 9.96 26.83
N PHE A 220 14.06 9.87 25.52
CA PHE A 220 15.12 8.99 24.96
C PHE A 220 16.50 9.65 24.80
N LYS A 221 16.62 10.96 25.05
CA LYS A 221 17.89 11.69 24.96
C LYS A 221 18.82 11.46 26.17
N VAL A 222 18.41 10.63 27.14
CA VAL A 222 19.09 10.47 28.44
C VAL A 222 20.06 9.28 28.48
N TYR A 223 20.12 8.41 27.48
CA TYR A 223 21.06 7.28 27.47
C TYR A 223 21.85 7.18 26.17
N GLN A 224 22.75 8.13 25.93
CA GLN A 224 23.99 7.87 25.20
C GLN A 224 25.12 8.02 26.22
N PRO A 225 25.73 6.92 26.70
CA PRO A 225 27.02 7.02 27.39
C PRO A 225 28.05 7.52 26.38
N GLN A 226 28.87 8.48 26.80
CA GLN A 226 30.08 8.86 26.08
C GLN A 226 31.07 7.71 26.04
#